data_AF-A0A671QM50-F1
#
_entry.id   AF-A0A671QM50-F1
#
_cell.length_a   1.000
_cell.length_b   1.000
_cell.length_c   1.000
_cell.angle_alpha   90.00
_cell.angle_beta   90.00
_cell.angle_gamma   90.00
#
_symmetry.space_group_name_H-M   'P 1'
#
loop_
_entity.id
_entity.type
_entity.pdbx_description
1 polymer ?
#
loop_
_entity_poly.entity_id
_entity_poly.type
_entity_poly.pdbx_seq_one_letter_code
_entity_poly.pdbx_strand_id
1 'polypeptide(L)'
;MQIIWKHFTMRFKCMNVQMRLTLTYINKCYKKYYLLFVHFSLKLSNISTRSSPKMADALMNPIDMDALVKKITTEVLVGVEKALENKIDPVLEKLSAVATHVEQVENRVTEAETRISAVEDTVSRDNADLNEVKKKLDAALEKIDDLENRSRRCNIRIIGLPEGEEGTNPVSFLRTWLPNLLNTDFKNHQVKIERAHRVPSRLPTSGERPRALMVKLHNFQDKARILQAARTASQLVYKRIRFAMIYPATLRIGLQHNGSEKFFKQPAEAESFLDGLPEPSTTTSPGTNRP
;
A
#
# COMPACT_ATOMS: atom_id res chain seq x y z
N MET A 1 43.55 1.94 14.34
CA MET A 1 42.87 0.63 14.31
C MET A 1 43.53 -0.29 15.33
N GLN A 2 42.87 -0.55 16.46
CA GLN A 2 43.33 -1.55 17.44
C GLN A 2 42.76 -2.91 17.06
N ILE A 3 43.64 -3.87 16.76
CA ILE A 3 43.28 -5.28 16.62
C ILE A 3 43.36 -5.87 18.02
N ILE A 4 42.21 -6.18 18.63
CA ILE A 4 42.16 -6.82 19.96
C ILE A 4 42.10 -8.33 19.75
N TRP A 5 43.18 -9.03 20.07
CA TRP A 5 43.21 -10.50 20.15
C TRP A 5 42.72 -10.93 21.54
N LYS A 6 41.60 -11.66 21.62
CA LYS A 6 41.22 -12.40 22.83
C LYS A 6 41.51 -13.87 22.61
N HIS A 7 42.53 -14.39 23.28
CA HIS A 7 42.82 -15.82 23.31
C HIS A 7 42.05 -16.47 24.47
N PHE A 8 41.23 -17.46 24.16
CA PHE A 8 40.58 -18.30 25.14
C PHE A 8 41.15 -19.72 25.03
N THR A 9 41.75 -20.21 26.12
CA THR A 9 42.31 -21.57 26.20
C THR A 9 41.62 -22.33 27.33
N MET A 10 40.87 -23.38 27.00
CA MET A 10 40.38 -24.36 27.95
C MET A 10 41.26 -25.61 27.93
N ARG A 11 41.62 -26.13 29.10
CA ARG A 11 42.31 -27.42 29.28
C ARG A 11 41.42 -28.33 30.13
N PHE A 12 41.02 -29.47 29.57
CA PHE A 12 40.44 -30.57 30.35
C PHE A 12 41.51 -31.61 30.64
N LYS A 13 41.55 -32.12 31.87
CA LYS A 13 42.46 -33.19 32.31
C LYS A 13 41.60 -34.40 32.72
N CYS A 14 41.57 -35.41 31.86
CA CYS A 14 41.26 -36.79 32.21
C CYS A 14 42.09 -37.68 31.28
N MET A 15 42.72 -38.70 31.87
CA MET A 15 43.66 -39.69 31.31
C MET A 15 44.11 -39.49 29.85
N ASN A 16 45.39 -39.10 29.70
CA ASN A 16 46.26 -39.29 28.55
C ASN A 16 45.84 -38.80 27.15
N VAL A 17 44.99 -37.76 27.04
CA VAL A 17 44.85 -36.98 25.79
C VAL A 17 44.81 -35.49 26.10
N GLN A 18 45.61 -34.68 25.39
CA GLN A 18 45.62 -33.22 25.56
C GLN A 18 45.03 -32.54 24.32
N MET A 19 43.77 -32.09 24.42
CA MET A 19 43.10 -31.30 23.37
C MET A 19 43.38 -29.80 23.53
N ARG A 20 43.59 -29.09 22.42
CA ARG A 20 43.78 -27.63 22.38
C ARG A 20 42.88 -27.05 21.29
N LEU A 21 41.80 -26.37 21.69
CA LEU A 21 41.00 -25.54 20.79
C LEU A 21 41.47 -24.07 20.87
N THR A 22 41.61 -23.42 19.73
CA THR A 22 41.86 -21.98 19.63
C THR A 22 40.79 -21.34 18.75
N LEU A 23 39.99 -20.42 19.32
CA LEU A 23 39.11 -19.54 18.56
C LEU A 23 39.79 -18.18 18.37
N THR A 24 39.78 -17.67 17.13
CA THR A 24 40.30 -16.33 16.80
C THR A 24 39.18 -15.47 16.24
N TYR A 25 38.94 -14.30 16.85
CA TYR A 25 37.92 -13.33 16.45
C TYR A 25 38.60 -12.13 15.78
N ILE A 26 38.21 -11.80 14.53
CA ILE A 26 38.71 -10.63 13.80
C ILE A 26 37.50 -9.76 13.42
N ASN A 27 37.48 -8.52 13.92
CA ASN A 27 36.43 -7.55 13.63
C ASN A 27 36.95 -6.55 12.59
N LYS A 28 36.44 -6.60 11.36
CA LYS A 28 36.68 -5.56 10.34
C LYS A 28 35.35 -5.10 9.77
N CYS A 29 35.18 -3.78 9.72
CA CYS A 29 33.94 -3.09 9.40
C CYS A 29 33.28 -3.60 8.10
N TYR A 30 31.97 -3.82 8.18
CA TYR A 30 31.01 -4.08 7.09
C TYR A 30 31.11 -5.41 6.32
N LYS A 31 31.07 -6.54 7.05
CA LYS A 31 30.28 -7.77 6.74
C LYS A 31 30.76 -8.88 7.69
N LYS A 32 29.84 -9.48 8.46
CA LYS A 32 30.17 -10.59 9.38
C LYS A 32 30.43 -11.86 8.57
N TYR A 33 31.67 -12.36 8.59
CA TYR A 33 32.01 -13.71 8.15
C TYR A 33 32.72 -14.44 9.29
N TYR A 34 32.30 -15.68 9.56
CA TYR A 34 32.95 -16.58 10.51
C TYR A 34 33.83 -17.56 9.74
N LEU A 35 35.13 -17.62 10.03
CA LEU A 35 36.03 -18.67 9.53
C LEU A 35 36.42 -19.58 10.70
N LEU A 36 35.99 -20.85 10.67
CA LEU A 36 36.48 -21.88 11.58
C LEU A 36 37.69 -22.58 10.94
N PHE A 37 38.85 -22.51 11.60
CA PHE A 37 40.01 -23.37 11.28
C PHE A 37 40.19 -24.39 12.41
N VAL A 38 40.05 -25.68 12.08
CA VAL A 38 40.31 -26.79 13.00
C VAL A 38 41.57 -27.49 12.52
N HIS A 39 42.66 -27.40 13.29
CA HIS A 39 43.91 -28.12 12.99
C HIS A 39 44.02 -29.35 13.90
N PHE A 40 44.14 -30.53 13.31
CA PHE A 40 44.30 -31.80 14.01
C PHE A 40 45.76 -32.25 13.94
N SER A 41 46.35 -32.67 15.06
CA SER A 41 47.70 -33.25 15.06
C SER A 41 47.83 -34.33 16.13
N LEU A 42 48.13 -35.55 15.71
CA LEU A 42 48.38 -36.72 16.54
C LEU A 42 49.90 -36.92 16.67
N LYS A 43 50.39 -37.07 17.90
CA LYS A 43 51.73 -37.60 18.17
C LYS A 43 51.57 -38.95 18.86
N LEU A 44 51.94 -40.02 18.16
CA LEU A 44 52.12 -41.35 18.75
C LEU A 44 53.53 -41.43 19.34
N SER A 45 53.64 -41.88 20.59
CA SER A 45 54.93 -42.23 21.20
C SER A 45 55.04 -43.74 21.34
N ASN A 46 56.11 -44.30 20.77
CA ASN A 46 56.47 -45.71 20.79
C ASN A 46 56.61 -46.29 22.21
N ILE A 47 56.06 -47.48 22.43
CA ILE A 47 56.35 -48.32 23.60
C ILE A 47 57.46 -49.30 23.19
N SER A 48 58.65 -49.09 23.75
CA SER A 48 59.81 -49.97 23.62
C SER A 48 59.61 -51.23 24.46
N THR A 49 59.61 -52.40 23.82
CA THR A 49 59.69 -53.69 24.49
C THR A 49 61.12 -53.94 24.98
N ARG A 50 61.29 -54.22 26.29
CA ARG A 50 62.57 -54.66 26.87
C ARG A 50 62.48 -56.14 27.25
N SER A 51 63.42 -56.91 26.75
CA SER A 51 63.59 -58.36 26.93
C SER A 51 64.17 -58.76 28.30
N SER A 52 63.53 -59.74 28.96
CA SER A 52 64.01 -60.95 29.73
C SER A 52 65.43 -61.00 30.36
N PRO A 53 65.71 -61.77 31.48
CA PRO A 53 65.36 -63.22 31.61
C PRO A 53 65.12 -63.87 33.01
N LYS A 54 64.40 -65.02 32.94
CA LYS A 54 64.44 -66.35 33.65
C LYS A 54 64.96 -66.44 35.11
N MET A 55 64.37 -67.24 36.02
CA MET A 55 64.36 -68.73 36.06
C MET A 55 63.38 -69.31 37.12
N ALA A 56 62.84 -70.52 36.84
CA ALA A 56 62.39 -71.65 37.72
C ALA A 56 61.40 -71.37 38.89
N ASP A 57 60.31 -72.11 39.13
CA ASP A 57 60.11 -73.57 39.15
C ASP A 57 58.65 -73.98 38.84
N ALA A 58 58.48 -75.28 38.59
CA ALA A 58 57.29 -75.97 38.10
C ALA A 58 56.08 -76.07 39.06
N LEU A 59 54.86 -76.10 38.50
CA LEU A 59 53.80 -77.10 38.74
C LEU A 59 52.51 -76.80 37.95
N MET A 60 51.76 -77.88 37.66
CA MET A 60 50.62 -78.01 36.74
C MET A 60 49.45 -77.01 36.88
N ASN A 61 48.86 -76.71 35.71
CA ASN A 61 47.65 -75.92 35.43
C ASN A 61 46.49 -76.03 36.45
N PRO A 62 46.01 -74.89 36.96
CA PRO A 62 44.61 -74.66 37.27
C PRO A 62 43.98 -73.71 36.21
N ILE A 63 42.69 -73.90 35.92
CA ILE A 63 41.96 -73.19 34.86
C ILE A 63 42.19 -71.67 34.95
N ASP A 64 42.77 -71.11 33.88
CA ASP A 64 43.10 -69.70 33.77
C ASP A 64 41.81 -68.87 33.57
N MET A 65 41.16 -68.51 34.68
CA MET A 65 40.02 -67.58 34.70
C MET A 65 40.36 -66.26 33.99
N ASP A 66 41.62 -65.85 33.99
CA ASP A 66 42.12 -64.66 33.33
C ASP A 66 42.14 -64.83 31.79
N ALA A 67 42.47 -66.03 31.29
CA ALA A 67 42.32 -66.37 29.87
C ALA A 67 40.85 -66.42 29.42
N LEU A 68 39.94 -66.92 30.26
CA LEU A 68 38.51 -66.96 29.94
C LEU A 68 37.91 -65.54 29.91
N VAL A 69 38.26 -64.68 30.87
CA VAL A 69 37.85 -63.27 30.89
C VAL A 69 38.43 -62.52 29.68
N LYS A 70 39.68 -62.78 29.28
CA LYS A 70 40.26 -62.23 28.03
C LYS A 70 39.51 -62.71 26.78
N LYS A 71 39.05 -63.95 26.74
CA LYS A 71 38.31 -64.50 25.60
C LYS A 71 36.90 -63.92 25.49
N ILE A 72 36.19 -63.78 26.61
CA ILE A 72 34.86 -63.16 26.65
C ILE A 72 34.95 -61.66 26.34
N THR A 73 35.94 -60.96 26.90
CA THR A 73 36.12 -59.52 26.61
C THR A 73 36.48 -59.26 25.16
N THR A 74 37.30 -60.10 24.52
CA THR A 74 37.61 -59.99 23.08
C THR A 74 36.41 -60.31 22.19
N GLU A 75 35.63 -61.35 22.49
CA GLU A 75 34.40 -61.65 21.74
C GLU A 75 33.33 -60.55 21.88
N VAL A 76 33.15 -59.99 23.09
CA VAL A 76 32.23 -58.86 23.33
C VAL A 76 32.72 -57.59 22.64
N LEU A 77 34.03 -57.29 22.67
CA LEU A 77 34.61 -56.14 21.96
C LEU A 77 34.38 -56.24 20.46
N VAL A 78 34.65 -57.39 19.85
CA VAL A 78 34.42 -57.63 18.42
C VAL A 78 32.93 -57.52 18.08
N GLY A 79 32.04 -58.03 18.94
CA GLY A 79 30.59 -57.90 18.78
C GLY A 79 30.11 -56.44 18.84
N VAL A 80 30.67 -55.65 19.74
CA VAL A 80 30.36 -54.21 19.90
C VAL A 80 30.92 -53.40 18.74
N GLU A 81 32.15 -53.65 18.30
CA GLU A 81 32.75 -53.01 17.11
C GLU A 81 31.89 -53.28 15.88
N LYS A 82 31.54 -54.54 15.63
CA LYS A 82 30.68 -54.90 14.49
C LYS A 82 29.28 -54.27 14.58
N ALA A 83 28.70 -54.19 15.78
CA ALA A 83 27.41 -53.54 15.98
C ALA A 83 27.47 -52.01 15.79
N LEU A 84 28.61 -51.39 16.10
CA LEU A 84 28.87 -49.97 15.89
C LEU A 84 29.07 -49.67 14.39
N GLU A 85 29.90 -50.43 13.69
CA GLU A 85 30.13 -50.29 12.25
C GLU A 85 28.80 -50.39 11.47
N ASN A 86 27.99 -51.42 11.75
CA ASN A 86 26.67 -51.62 11.14
C ASN A 86 25.70 -50.44 11.35
N LYS A 87 25.87 -49.63 12.40
CA LYS A 87 25.02 -48.47 12.70
C LYS A 87 25.62 -47.15 12.22
N ILE A 88 26.95 -47.05 12.10
CA ILE A 88 27.66 -45.83 11.69
C ILE A 88 27.53 -45.61 10.18
N ASP A 89 27.70 -46.65 9.37
CA ASP A 89 27.60 -46.57 7.91
C ASP A 89 26.25 -46.00 7.42
N PRO A 90 25.07 -46.50 7.87
CA PRO A 90 23.80 -45.93 7.45
C PRO A 90 23.55 -44.52 7.98
N VAL A 91 24.23 -44.11 9.07
CA VAL A 91 24.18 -42.73 9.57
C VAL A 91 25.03 -41.82 8.68
N LEU A 92 26.21 -42.25 8.25
CA LEU A 92 27.06 -41.52 7.32
C LEU A 92 26.40 -41.33 5.95
N GLU A 93 25.73 -42.36 5.44
CA GLU A 93 24.96 -42.28 4.18
C GLU A 93 23.77 -41.30 4.28
N LYS A 94 23.06 -41.31 5.41
CA LYS A 94 22.00 -40.30 5.64
C LYS A 94 22.59 -38.90 5.77
N LEU A 95 23.75 -38.76 6.40
CA LEU A 95 24.41 -37.47 6.58
C LEU A 95 24.90 -36.90 5.23
N SER A 96 25.44 -37.75 4.35
CA SER A 96 25.83 -37.35 2.99
C SER A 96 24.61 -36.94 2.17
N ALA A 97 23.51 -37.71 2.23
CA ALA A 97 22.25 -37.35 1.57
C ALA A 97 21.70 -36.01 2.07
N VAL A 98 21.68 -35.78 3.39
CA VAL A 98 21.27 -34.50 3.97
C VAL A 98 22.17 -33.36 3.49
N ALA A 99 23.48 -33.56 3.42
CA ALA A 99 24.40 -32.54 2.92
C ALA A 99 24.07 -32.13 1.47
N THR A 100 23.79 -33.11 0.59
CA THR A 100 23.39 -32.80 -0.81
C THR A 100 22.05 -32.07 -0.90
N HIS A 101 21.08 -32.43 -0.05
CA HIS A 101 19.79 -31.73 0.00
C HIS A 101 19.94 -30.30 0.52
N VAL A 102 20.82 -30.06 1.50
CA VAL A 102 21.11 -28.71 1.99
C VAL A 102 21.69 -27.85 0.86
N GLU A 103 22.66 -28.37 0.11
CA GLU A 103 23.24 -27.65 -1.05
C GLU A 103 22.18 -27.33 -2.11
N GLN A 104 21.28 -28.28 -2.42
CA GLN A 104 20.16 -28.04 -3.34
C GLN A 104 19.19 -26.96 -2.83
N VAL A 105 18.91 -26.94 -1.53
CA VAL A 105 18.06 -25.92 -0.91
C VAL A 105 18.74 -24.56 -0.95
N GLU A 106 20.04 -24.48 -0.65
CA GLU A 106 20.82 -23.24 -0.75
C GLU A 106 20.78 -22.65 -2.17
N ASN A 107 20.93 -23.50 -3.19
CA ASN A 107 20.83 -23.07 -4.59
C ASN A 107 19.43 -22.53 -4.94
N ARG A 108 18.36 -23.20 -4.48
CA ARG A 108 16.98 -22.74 -4.71
C ARG A 108 16.66 -21.45 -3.95
N VAL A 109 17.21 -21.28 -2.75
CA VAL A 109 17.03 -20.08 -1.92
C VAL A 109 17.75 -18.90 -2.57
N THR A 110 18.99 -19.08 -3.02
CA THR A 110 19.73 -18.01 -3.72
C THR A 110 19.04 -17.60 -5.03
N GLU A 111 18.52 -18.54 -5.82
CA GLU A 111 17.72 -18.21 -7.00
C GLU A 111 16.45 -17.41 -6.62
N ALA A 112 15.72 -17.85 -5.60
CA ALA A 112 14.53 -17.14 -5.12
C ALA A 112 14.87 -15.72 -4.64
N GLU A 113 15.94 -15.53 -3.89
CA GLU A 113 16.41 -14.23 -3.41
C GLU A 113 16.75 -13.29 -4.57
N THR A 114 17.45 -13.77 -5.61
CA THR A 114 17.76 -12.93 -6.78
C THR A 114 16.51 -12.51 -7.56
N ARG A 115 15.54 -13.43 -7.70
CA ARG A 115 14.25 -13.13 -8.35
C ARG A 115 13.43 -12.14 -7.53
N ILE A 116 13.40 -12.30 -6.20
CA ILE A 116 12.70 -11.38 -5.30
C ILE A 116 13.33 -9.99 -5.39
N SER A 117 14.67 -9.89 -5.34
CA SER A 117 15.37 -8.61 -5.50
C SER A 117 15.04 -7.92 -6.82
N ALA A 118 15.01 -8.67 -7.94
CA ALA A 118 14.64 -8.11 -9.23
C ALA A 118 13.18 -7.62 -9.27
N VAL A 119 12.26 -8.35 -8.63
CA VAL A 119 10.85 -7.96 -8.52
C VAL A 119 10.71 -6.71 -7.65
N GLU A 120 11.39 -6.64 -6.51
CA GLU A 120 11.38 -5.46 -5.64
C GLU A 120 11.87 -4.21 -6.38
N ASP A 121 12.93 -4.34 -7.19
CA ASP A 121 13.42 -3.25 -8.04
C ASP A 121 12.38 -2.82 -9.09
N THR A 122 11.66 -3.78 -9.70
CA THR A 122 10.57 -3.46 -10.65
C THR A 122 9.41 -2.75 -9.96
N VAL A 123 8.95 -3.26 -8.82
CA VAL A 123 7.85 -2.68 -8.05
C VAL A 123 8.21 -1.27 -7.57
N SER A 124 9.47 -1.04 -7.18
CA SER A 124 9.96 0.29 -6.80
C SER A 124 9.88 1.28 -7.97
N ARG A 125 10.31 0.86 -9.17
CA ARG A 125 10.20 1.67 -10.40
C ARG A 125 8.74 1.93 -10.79
N ASP A 126 7.91 0.90 -10.81
CA ASP A 126 6.51 1.01 -11.19
C ASP A 126 5.75 1.94 -10.22
N ASN A 127 6.05 1.88 -8.92
CA ASN A 127 5.48 2.81 -7.94
C ASN A 127 5.92 4.26 -8.17
N ALA A 128 7.17 4.48 -8.58
CA ALA A 128 7.65 5.82 -8.93
C ALA A 128 6.93 6.36 -10.17
N ASP A 129 6.80 5.54 -11.22
CA ASP A 129 6.11 5.88 -12.46
C ASP A 129 4.61 6.13 -12.22
N LEU A 130 3.95 5.30 -11.41
CA LEU A 130 2.55 5.50 -11.02
C LEU A 130 2.35 6.82 -10.28
N ASN A 131 3.26 7.19 -9.38
CA ASN A 131 3.19 8.47 -8.69
C ASN A 131 3.42 9.65 -9.64
N GLU A 132 4.29 9.50 -10.63
CA GLU A 132 4.49 10.53 -11.67
C GLU A 132 3.25 10.69 -12.55
N VAL A 133 2.65 9.58 -13.00
CA VAL A 133 1.43 9.58 -13.81
C VAL A 133 0.26 10.20 -13.03
N LYS A 134 0.10 9.87 -11.74
CA LYS A 134 -0.92 10.50 -10.88
C LYS A 134 -0.75 12.02 -10.83
N LYS A 135 0.47 12.50 -10.59
CA LYS A 135 0.77 13.95 -10.58
C LYS A 135 0.45 14.61 -11.93
N LYS A 136 0.81 13.96 -13.04
CA LYS A 136 0.50 14.44 -14.39
C LYS A 136 -1.01 14.48 -14.65
N LEU A 137 -1.75 13.48 -14.18
CA LEU A 137 -3.20 13.42 -14.27
C LEU A 137 -3.85 14.55 -13.49
N ASP A 138 -3.45 14.77 -12.23
CA ASP A 138 -3.98 15.84 -11.39
C ASP A 138 -3.73 17.21 -12.03
N ALA A 139 -2.50 17.46 -12.49
CA ALA A 139 -2.17 18.70 -13.20
C ALA A 139 -2.96 18.89 -14.50
N ALA A 140 -3.25 17.80 -15.22
CA ALA A 140 -4.08 17.84 -16.42
C ALA A 140 -5.56 18.15 -16.09
N LEU A 141 -6.10 17.55 -15.03
CA LEU A 141 -7.47 17.81 -14.55
C LEU A 141 -7.63 19.27 -14.09
N GLU A 142 -6.67 19.81 -13.34
CA GLU A 142 -6.66 21.22 -12.95
C GLU A 142 -6.62 22.15 -14.17
N LYS A 143 -5.80 21.80 -15.18
CA LYS A 143 -5.72 22.56 -16.43
C LYS A 143 -7.03 22.50 -17.21
N ILE A 144 -7.71 21.36 -17.24
CA ILE A 144 -9.02 21.21 -17.89
C ILE A 144 -10.05 22.08 -17.18
N ASP A 145 -10.13 22.03 -15.85
CA ASP A 145 -11.06 22.85 -15.08
C ASP A 145 -10.80 24.36 -15.28
N ASP A 146 -9.53 24.78 -15.25
CA ASP A 146 -9.18 26.18 -15.52
C ASP A 146 -9.55 26.60 -16.95
N LEU A 147 -9.29 25.77 -17.97
CA LEU A 147 -9.69 26.03 -19.36
C LEU A 147 -11.22 26.07 -19.52
N GLU A 148 -11.94 25.17 -18.88
CA GLU A 148 -13.40 25.15 -18.88
C GLU A 148 -13.96 26.42 -18.22
N ASN A 149 -13.42 26.79 -17.07
CA ASN A 149 -13.75 28.02 -16.38
C ASN A 149 -13.44 29.23 -17.25
N ARG A 150 -12.27 29.31 -17.90
CA ARG A 150 -11.91 30.39 -18.86
C ARG A 150 -12.91 30.49 -20.00
N SER A 151 -13.28 29.37 -20.59
CA SER A 151 -14.22 29.29 -21.72
C SER A 151 -15.62 29.74 -21.33
N ARG A 152 -16.08 29.38 -20.11
CA ARG A 152 -17.43 29.67 -19.62
C ARG A 152 -17.53 31.00 -18.87
N ARG A 153 -16.43 31.73 -18.65
CA ARG A 153 -16.37 32.97 -17.84
C ARG A 153 -17.44 33.99 -18.14
N CYS A 154 -17.89 34.13 -19.38
CA CYS A 154 -18.92 35.10 -19.77
C CYS A 154 -20.35 34.50 -19.87
N ASN A 155 -20.54 33.24 -19.47
CA ASN A 155 -21.84 32.58 -19.54
C ASN A 155 -22.66 32.80 -18.25
N ILE A 156 -23.97 32.92 -18.39
CA ILE A 156 -24.95 32.92 -17.31
C ILE A 156 -25.99 31.84 -17.61
N ARG A 157 -26.42 31.12 -16.57
CA ARG A 157 -27.53 30.18 -16.64
C ARG A 157 -28.74 30.74 -15.89
N ILE A 158 -29.85 30.95 -16.59
CA ILE A 158 -31.12 31.38 -16.01
C ILE A 158 -32.02 30.15 -15.87
N ILE A 159 -32.52 29.89 -14.66
CA ILE A 159 -33.35 28.72 -14.33
C ILE A 159 -34.71 29.18 -13.83
N GLY A 160 -35.80 28.64 -14.39
CA GLY A 160 -37.17 28.94 -13.96
C GLY A 160 -37.90 29.97 -14.82
N LEU A 161 -37.31 30.41 -15.93
CA LEU A 161 -38.00 31.23 -16.92
C LEU A 161 -39.02 30.37 -17.68
N PRO A 162 -40.32 30.73 -17.73
CA PRO A 162 -41.32 29.93 -18.44
C PRO A 162 -40.96 29.73 -19.92
N GLU A 163 -41.31 28.58 -20.49
CA GLU A 163 -41.05 28.29 -21.91
C GLU A 163 -41.88 29.26 -22.79
N GLY A 164 -41.31 29.73 -23.90
CA GLY A 164 -41.99 30.61 -24.85
C GLY A 164 -41.94 32.11 -24.54
N GLU A 165 -41.59 32.53 -23.33
CA GLU A 165 -41.51 33.95 -22.93
C GLU A 165 -40.43 34.74 -23.69
N GLU A 166 -39.41 34.06 -24.17
CA GLU A 166 -38.34 34.64 -24.99
C GLU A 166 -38.81 35.04 -26.40
N GLY A 167 -39.94 34.49 -26.85
CA GLY A 167 -40.40 34.59 -28.23
C GLY A 167 -39.42 33.98 -29.22
N THR A 168 -39.40 34.52 -30.44
CA THR A 168 -38.59 34.03 -31.56
C THR A 168 -37.10 34.35 -31.40
N ASN A 169 -36.76 35.44 -30.70
CA ASN A 169 -35.38 35.88 -30.53
C ASN A 169 -35.05 36.12 -29.04
N PRO A 170 -34.39 35.17 -28.37
CA PRO A 170 -34.04 35.28 -26.95
C PRO A 170 -33.04 36.39 -26.67
N VAL A 171 -32.23 36.80 -27.66
CA VAL A 171 -31.23 37.85 -27.48
C VAL A 171 -31.90 39.21 -27.31
N SER A 172 -32.90 39.54 -28.15
CA SER A 172 -33.64 40.79 -28.04
C SER A 172 -34.46 40.86 -26.75
N PHE A 173 -35.10 39.75 -26.36
CA PHE A 173 -35.84 39.66 -25.10
C PHE A 173 -34.93 40.00 -23.91
N LEU A 174 -33.76 39.35 -23.81
CA LEU A 174 -32.86 39.54 -22.67
C LEU A 174 -32.25 40.95 -22.61
N ARG A 175 -32.06 41.64 -23.74
CA ARG A 175 -31.54 43.02 -23.76
C ARG A 175 -32.45 43.99 -23.04
N THR A 176 -33.77 43.79 -23.13
CA THR A 176 -34.77 44.64 -22.47
C THR A 176 -35.14 44.09 -21.09
N TRP A 177 -35.26 42.77 -20.97
CA TRP A 177 -35.73 42.11 -19.75
C TRP A 177 -34.71 42.17 -18.61
N LEU A 178 -33.41 41.95 -18.87
CA LEU A 178 -32.39 41.92 -17.81
C LEU A 178 -32.21 43.27 -17.09
N PRO A 179 -32.05 44.41 -17.80
CA PRO A 179 -31.93 45.72 -17.12
C PRO A 179 -33.19 46.08 -16.32
N ASN A 180 -34.37 45.85 -16.89
CA ASN A 180 -35.65 46.14 -16.23
C ASN A 180 -35.85 45.29 -14.97
N LEU A 181 -35.43 44.03 -15.00
CA LEU A 181 -35.54 43.12 -13.88
C LEU A 181 -34.60 43.50 -12.72
N LEU A 182 -33.35 43.81 -13.04
CA LEU A 182 -32.31 44.02 -12.03
C LEU A 182 -32.22 45.48 -11.57
N ASN A 183 -32.92 46.40 -12.25
CA ASN A 183 -32.85 47.84 -12.04
C ASN A 183 -31.39 48.35 -12.03
N THR A 184 -30.59 47.83 -12.97
CA THR A 184 -29.16 48.14 -13.08
C THR A 184 -28.84 48.91 -14.34
N ASP A 185 -28.06 49.98 -14.19
CA ASP A 185 -27.57 50.75 -15.31
C ASP A 185 -26.35 50.08 -15.95
N PHE A 186 -26.50 49.69 -17.21
CA PHE A 186 -25.39 49.26 -18.07
C PHE A 186 -24.85 50.46 -18.87
N LYS A 187 -23.61 50.38 -19.34
CA LYS A 187 -23.09 51.39 -20.28
C LYS A 187 -24.01 51.41 -21.51
N ASN A 188 -24.58 52.57 -21.82
CA ASN A 188 -25.59 52.78 -22.87
C ASN A 188 -26.92 52.02 -22.64
N HIS A 189 -27.27 51.66 -21.40
CA HIS A 189 -28.48 50.93 -21.01
C HIS A 189 -28.70 49.59 -21.76
N GLN A 190 -27.66 49.01 -22.35
CA GLN A 190 -27.76 47.78 -23.12
C GLN A 190 -26.71 46.76 -22.71
N VAL A 191 -27.16 45.56 -22.36
CA VAL A 191 -26.30 44.41 -22.15
C VAL A 191 -25.88 43.84 -23.50
N LYS A 192 -24.58 43.76 -23.76
CA LYS A 192 -24.04 43.11 -24.97
C LYS A 192 -24.08 41.59 -24.80
N ILE A 193 -25.05 40.96 -25.47
CA ILE A 193 -25.24 39.50 -25.49
C ILE A 193 -24.77 38.97 -26.84
N GLU A 194 -23.92 37.95 -26.82
CA GLU A 194 -23.39 37.28 -28.02
C GLU A 194 -24.35 36.20 -28.51
N ARG A 195 -24.82 35.33 -27.60
CA ARG A 195 -25.76 34.24 -27.91
C ARG A 195 -26.65 33.94 -26.71
N ALA A 196 -27.88 33.55 -26.98
CA ALA A 196 -28.81 33.03 -25.99
C ALA A 196 -29.59 31.86 -26.59
N HIS A 197 -29.70 30.76 -25.85
CA HIS A 197 -30.46 29.58 -26.29
C HIS A 197 -30.86 28.73 -25.08
N ARG A 198 -31.98 28.01 -25.18
CA ARG A 198 -32.36 27.00 -24.18
C ARG A 198 -31.43 25.79 -24.31
N VAL A 199 -31.12 25.15 -23.19
CA VAL A 199 -30.35 23.90 -23.18
C VAL A 199 -31.10 22.86 -24.04
N PRO A 200 -30.43 22.21 -25.01
CA PRO A 200 -31.07 21.19 -25.83
C PRO A 200 -31.49 20.00 -24.95
N SER A 201 -32.80 19.85 -24.79
CA SER A 201 -33.44 18.77 -24.03
C SER A 201 -34.90 18.67 -24.47
N ARG A 202 -35.56 17.56 -24.12
CA ARG A 202 -37.00 17.35 -24.38
C ARG A 202 -37.81 18.52 -23.83
N LEU A 203 -38.85 18.91 -24.57
CA LEU A 203 -39.75 19.97 -24.13
C LEU A 203 -40.44 19.51 -22.83
N PRO A 204 -40.43 20.32 -21.76
CA PRO A 204 -41.07 19.94 -20.51
C PRO A 204 -42.58 19.83 -20.69
N THR A 205 -43.17 18.83 -20.05
CA THR A 205 -44.63 18.65 -19.99
C THR A 205 -45.24 19.66 -19.02
N SER A 206 -46.54 19.95 -19.12
CA SER A 206 -47.25 20.82 -18.17
C SER A 206 -47.01 20.38 -16.72
N GLY A 207 -46.35 21.24 -15.93
CA GLY A 207 -45.98 20.97 -14.53
C GLY A 207 -44.51 20.59 -14.31
N GLU A 208 -43.76 20.23 -15.35
CA GLU A 208 -42.32 20.04 -15.25
C GLU A 208 -41.56 21.38 -15.21
N ARG A 209 -40.32 21.36 -14.70
CA ARG A 209 -39.49 22.56 -14.62
C ARG A 209 -39.08 23.05 -16.02
N PRO A 210 -39.23 24.36 -16.33
CA PRO A 210 -38.74 24.93 -17.59
C PRO A 210 -37.25 24.68 -17.80
N ARG A 211 -36.82 24.49 -19.05
CA ARG A 211 -35.40 24.27 -19.39
C ARG A 211 -34.58 25.49 -19.04
N ALA A 212 -33.31 25.31 -18.68
CA ALA A 212 -32.46 26.47 -18.41
C ALA A 212 -32.15 27.24 -19.70
N LEU A 213 -32.10 28.57 -19.61
CA LEU A 213 -31.62 29.44 -20.68
C LEU A 213 -30.13 29.72 -20.46
N MET A 214 -29.31 29.36 -21.46
CA MET A 214 -27.88 29.62 -21.47
C MET A 214 -27.61 30.91 -22.25
N VAL A 215 -26.98 31.88 -21.59
CA VAL A 215 -26.68 33.21 -22.14
C VAL A 215 -25.18 33.42 -22.13
N LYS A 216 -24.59 33.77 -23.27
CA LYS A 216 -23.19 34.20 -23.36
C LYS A 216 -23.15 35.71 -23.56
N LEU A 217 -22.53 36.38 -22.61
CA LEU A 217 -22.29 37.81 -22.64
C LEU A 217 -20.99 38.11 -23.38
N HIS A 218 -20.89 39.30 -23.96
CA HIS A 218 -19.67 39.74 -24.62
C HIS A 218 -18.57 40.04 -23.60
N ASN A 219 -18.92 40.64 -22.46
CA ASN A 219 -17.98 41.06 -21.42
C ASN A 219 -18.19 40.32 -20.10
N PHE A 220 -17.09 39.93 -19.45
CA PHE A 220 -17.11 39.38 -18.10
C PHE A 220 -17.60 40.39 -17.04
N GLN A 221 -17.30 41.68 -17.21
CA GLN A 221 -17.70 42.72 -16.26
C GLN A 221 -19.23 42.86 -16.18
N ASP A 222 -19.92 42.75 -17.31
CA ASP A 222 -21.38 42.84 -17.36
C ASP A 222 -22.01 41.63 -16.65
N LYS A 223 -21.42 40.44 -16.84
CA LYS A 223 -21.81 39.23 -16.10
C LYS A 223 -21.67 39.40 -14.59
N ALA A 224 -20.52 39.88 -14.12
CA ALA A 224 -20.25 40.05 -12.70
C ALA A 224 -21.26 41.02 -12.06
N ARG A 225 -21.57 42.13 -12.74
CA ARG A 225 -22.60 43.09 -12.32
C ARG A 225 -23.99 42.47 -12.27
N ILE A 226 -24.39 41.72 -13.29
CA ILE A 226 -25.68 41.01 -13.33
C ILE A 226 -25.80 40.03 -12.15
N LEU A 227 -24.78 39.21 -11.90
CA LEU A 227 -24.79 38.24 -10.80
C LEU A 227 -24.75 38.93 -9.43
N GLN A 228 -24.08 40.06 -9.29
CA GLN A 228 -24.06 40.84 -8.04
C GLN A 228 -25.44 41.43 -7.76
N ALA A 229 -26.05 42.10 -8.74
CA ALA A 229 -27.39 42.67 -8.61
C ALA A 229 -28.44 41.58 -8.30
N ALA A 230 -28.32 40.42 -8.96
CA ALA A 230 -29.16 39.25 -8.69
C ALA A 230 -29.07 38.76 -7.23
N ARG A 231 -27.85 38.74 -6.66
CA ARG A 231 -27.63 38.34 -5.27
C ARG A 231 -28.19 39.38 -4.29
N THR A 232 -27.97 40.66 -4.57
CA THR A 232 -28.53 41.75 -3.74
C THR A 232 -30.05 41.73 -3.74
N ALA A 233 -30.67 41.43 -4.88
CA ALA A 233 -32.12 41.34 -5.01
C ALA A 233 -32.75 40.22 -4.16
N SER A 234 -31.96 39.28 -3.59
CA SER A 234 -32.32 38.18 -2.69
C SER A 234 -33.35 37.15 -3.22
N GLN A 235 -34.34 37.59 -3.99
CA GLN A 235 -35.37 36.77 -4.62
C GLN A 235 -35.81 37.41 -5.95
N LEU A 236 -35.41 36.81 -7.06
CA LEU A 236 -35.88 37.23 -8.38
C LEU A 236 -37.26 36.62 -8.66
N VAL A 237 -38.27 37.48 -8.85
CA VAL A 237 -39.65 37.08 -9.15
C VAL A 237 -40.07 37.68 -10.48
N TYR A 238 -40.52 36.83 -11.40
CA TYR A 238 -41.04 37.24 -12.71
C TYR A 238 -42.40 36.60 -12.91
N LYS A 239 -43.44 37.40 -13.16
CA LYS A 239 -44.84 36.94 -13.32
C LYS A 239 -45.28 35.96 -12.20
N ARG A 240 -44.92 36.27 -10.94
CA ARG A 240 -45.16 35.43 -9.74
C ARG A 240 -44.40 34.09 -9.69
N ILE A 241 -43.44 33.87 -10.60
CA ILE A 241 -42.59 32.69 -10.64
C ILE A 241 -41.19 33.07 -10.14
N ARG A 242 -40.65 32.28 -9.20
CA ARG A 242 -39.28 32.45 -8.69
C ARG A 242 -38.27 31.82 -9.65
N PHE A 243 -37.17 32.51 -9.91
CA PHE A 243 -36.10 32.01 -10.79
C PHE A 243 -34.73 32.42 -10.24
N ALA A 244 -33.67 31.78 -10.73
CA ALA A 244 -32.30 32.00 -10.24
C ALA A 244 -31.29 32.11 -11.40
N MET A 245 -30.24 32.90 -11.16
CA MET A 245 -29.08 33.03 -12.05
C MET A 245 -27.84 32.37 -11.42
N ILE A 246 -27.24 31.39 -12.12
CA ILE A 246 -26.15 30.56 -11.58
C ILE A 246 -24.93 30.56 -12.53
N TYR A 247 -23.72 30.44 -11.97
CA TYR A 247 -22.45 30.38 -12.70
C TYR A 247 -21.40 29.49 -12.01
N PRO A 248 -20.61 28.70 -12.80
CA PRO A 248 -20.96 27.33 -13.20
C PRO A 248 -21.32 26.44 -11.99
N ALA A 249 -21.42 25.13 -12.23
CA ALA A 249 -22.09 24.18 -11.36
C ALA A 249 -21.44 24.04 -9.98
N THR A 250 -22.18 24.42 -8.94
CA THR A 250 -22.04 23.81 -7.62
C THR A 250 -22.96 22.61 -7.56
N LEU A 251 -22.47 21.50 -7.00
CA LEU A 251 -23.31 20.36 -6.69
C LEU A 251 -24.33 20.84 -5.65
N ARG A 252 -25.61 20.88 -6.03
CA ARG A 252 -26.71 21.31 -5.16
C ARG A 252 -27.36 20.07 -4.56
N ILE A 253 -27.08 19.80 -3.29
CA ILE A 253 -27.77 18.76 -2.53
C ILE A 253 -28.84 19.44 -1.67
N GLY A 254 -30.10 19.14 -1.95
CA GLY A 254 -31.23 19.58 -1.13
C GLY A 254 -31.57 18.50 -0.12
N LEU A 255 -31.27 18.73 1.15
CA LEU A 255 -31.71 17.86 2.25
C LEU A 255 -33.14 18.25 2.65
N GLN A 256 -34.08 17.33 2.56
CA GLN A 256 -35.51 17.59 2.81
C GLN A 256 -35.88 17.87 4.27
N HIS A 257 -34.94 18.01 5.20
CA HIS A 257 -35.27 18.12 6.62
C HIS A 257 -35.15 19.52 7.26
N ASN A 258 -34.59 20.54 6.57
CA ASN A 258 -34.43 21.88 7.19
C ASN A 258 -34.46 23.08 6.21
N GLY A 259 -34.87 22.89 4.95
CA GLY A 259 -35.07 24.00 4.00
C GLY A 259 -33.82 24.83 3.64
N SER A 260 -32.62 24.44 4.07
CA SER A 260 -31.37 25.15 3.77
C SER A 260 -30.64 24.50 2.60
N GLU A 261 -30.37 25.29 1.55
CA GLU A 261 -29.58 24.88 0.40
C GLU A 261 -28.09 25.14 0.69
N LYS A 262 -27.24 24.10 0.57
CA LYS A 262 -25.77 24.25 0.63
C LYS A 262 -25.15 24.00 -0.73
N PHE A 263 -24.12 24.78 -1.04
CA PHE A 263 -23.41 24.75 -2.30
C PHE A 263 -22.00 24.20 -2.08
N PHE A 264 -21.65 23.11 -2.76
CA PHE A 264 -20.32 22.49 -2.68
C PHE A 264 -19.55 22.70 -3.98
N LYS A 265 -18.25 22.97 -3.86
CA LYS A 265 -17.35 23.12 -5.02
C LYS A 265 -16.66 21.82 -5.39
N GLN A 266 -16.45 20.93 -4.42
CA GLN A 266 -15.78 19.65 -4.61
C GLN A 266 -16.67 18.48 -4.14
N PRO A 267 -16.67 17.34 -4.84
CA PRO A 267 -17.44 16.16 -4.43
C PRO A 267 -17.08 15.66 -3.03
N ALA A 268 -15.79 15.64 -2.67
CA ALA A 268 -15.32 15.22 -1.35
C ALA A 268 -15.84 16.09 -0.19
N GLU A 269 -16.00 17.40 -0.43
CA GLU A 269 -16.60 18.33 0.53
C GLU A 269 -18.08 17.98 0.77
N ALA A 270 -18.80 17.61 -0.29
CA ALA A 270 -20.18 17.17 -0.21
C ALA A 270 -20.32 15.82 0.51
N GLU A 271 -19.43 14.86 0.26
CA GLU A 271 -19.39 13.55 0.93
C GLU A 271 -19.15 13.71 2.43
N SER A 272 -18.13 14.48 2.84
CA SER A 272 -17.87 14.76 4.25
C SER A 272 -19.04 15.43 4.97
N PHE A 273 -19.82 16.25 4.26
CA PHE A 273 -21.02 16.86 4.80
C PHE A 273 -22.17 15.87 4.96
N LEU A 274 -22.32 14.92 4.02
CA LEU A 274 -23.33 13.86 4.10
C LEU A 274 -23.04 12.89 5.25
N ASP A 275 -21.77 12.51 5.45
CA ASP A 275 -21.34 11.64 6.56
C ASP A 275 -21.55 12.27 7.94
N GLY A 276 -21.60 13.60 8.01
CA GLY A 276 -21.86 14.35 9.24
C GLY A 276 -23.34 14.55 9.58
N LEU A 277 -24.27 14.07 8.75
CA LEU A 277 -25.71 14.21 9.01
C LEU A 277 -26.21 13.11 9.93
N PRO A 278 -27.06 13.43 10.91
CA PRO A 278 -27.73 12.40 11.69
C PRO A 278 -28.65 11.58 10.78
N GLU A 279 -28.44 10.27 10.75
CA GLU A 279 -29.32 9.30 10.08
C GLU A 279 -30.77 9.51 10.55
N PRO A 280 -31.76 9.50 9.63
CA PRO A 280 -33.16 9.68 10.01
C PRO A 280 -33.57 8.54 10.94
N SER A 281 -33.98 8.90 12.16
CA SER A 281 -34.53 7.94 13.12
C SER A 281 -35.73 7.24 12.49
N THR A 282 -35.58 5.94 12.25
CA THR A 282 -36.67 5.05 11.87
C THR A 282 -37.77 5.16 12.94
N THR A 283 -38.83 5.89 12.64
CA THR A 283 -40.01 5.94 13.49
C THR A 283 -40.72 4.60 13.33
N THR A 284 -40.44 3.67 14.24
CA THR A 284 -41.20 2.44 14.42
C THR A 284 -42.68 2.82 14.57
N SER A 285 -43.48 2.52 13.54
CA SER A 285 -44.93 2.66 13.58
C SER A 285 -45.50 1.62 14.56
N PRO A 286 -46.31 2.00 15.56
CA PRO A 286 -46.93 1.04 16.45
C PRO A 286 -47.93 0.18 15.68
N GLY A 287 -47.83 -1.14 15.89
CA GLY A 287 -48.58 -2.16 15.18
C GLY A 287 -50.09 -1.99 15.22
N THR A 288 -50.70 -2.32 14.09
CA THR A 288 -52.14 -2.47 13.92
C THR A 288 -52.60 -3.69 14.73
N ASN A 289 -53.14 -3.47 15.94
CA ASN A 289 -53.94 -4.50 16.61
C ASN A 289 -55.34 -4.52 15.97
N ARG A 290 -55.66 -5.63 15.30
CA ARG A 290 -57.02 -5.96 14.86
C ARG A 290 -57.49 -7.17 15.70
N PRO A 291 -58.71 -7.15 16.27
CA PRO A 291 -59.36 -8.38 16.75
C PRO A 291 -59.84 -9.26 15.60
#